data_AF-A0AA37PLJ3-F1
#
_entry.id   AF-A0AA37PLJ3-F1
#
_cell.length_a   1.000
_cell.length_b   1.000
_cell.length_c   1.000
_cell.angle_alpha   90.00
_cell.angle_beta   90.00
_cell.angle_gamma   90.00
#
_symmetry.space_group_name_H-M   'P 1'
#
loop_
_entity.id
_entity.type
_entity.pdbx_description
1 polymer ?
#
loop_
_entity_poly.entity_id
_entity_poly.type
_entity_poly.pdbx_seq_one_letter_code
_entity_poly.pdbx_strand_id
1 'polypeptide(L)'
;MSRITLAGPITEQREIRERVTDFPDSLRDSEFPYPPTLLEIAQRRHEIDVWQALQVGGYRFAKPGFIISFLVSAVLMFLALTPIPPNWPWNIPLVIGAVFGAVTMVVCGLLWLDTPKAAPRPQRLVIVPFSRAENLHLMTRQPVEPYRATCACPGCGDLSTHLVRQPGQGEPQSSTVTRHCRVCGREWAQS
;
A
#
# COMPACT_ATOMS: atom_id res chain seq x y z
N MET A 1 5.90 -14.52 10.28
CA MET A 1 6.60 -13.30 9.82
C MET A 1 6.25 -13.10 8.35
N SER A 2 6.08 -11.84 7.92
CA SER A 2 5.69 -11.54 6.54
C SER A 2 6.58 -10.44 5.98
N ARG A 3 6.83 -10.50 4.68
CA ARG A 3 7.68 -9.63 3.88
C ARG A 3 6.83 -8.82 2.92
N ILE A 4 7.29 -7.69 2.42
CA ILE A 4 6.63 -6.96 1.34
C ILE A 4 7.33 -7.23 -0.01
N THR A 5 6.54 -7.51 -1.05
CA THR A 5 7.01 -7.68 -2.44
C THR A 5 6.20 -6.81 -3.40
N LEU A 6 6.78 -6.52 -4.58
CA LEU A 6 6.05 -5.89 -5.67
C LEU A 6 5.00 -6.87 -6.20
N ALA A 7 3.73 -6.44 -6.22
CA ALA A 7 2.69 -7.21 -6.89
C ALA A 7 2.76 -6.92 -8.40
N GLY A 8 2.97 -7.98 -9.18
CA GLY A 8 2.67 -8.00 -10.61
C GLY A 8 1.19 -7.69 -10.91
N PRO A 9 0.82 -7.52 -12.18
CA PRO A 9 -0.55 -7.19 -12.57
C PRO A 9 -1.56 -8.21 -11.99
N ILE A 10 -2.76 -7.73 -11.66
CA ILE A 10 -3.82 -8.43 -10.88
C ILE A 10 -4.15 -9.85 -11.41
N THR A 11 -3.90 -10.10 -12.70
CA THR A 11 -4.06 -11.43 -13.33
C THR A 11 -3.12 -12.48 -12.72
N GLU A 12 -1.90 -12.12 -12.34
CA GLU A 12 -0.94 -13.04 -11.71
C GLU A 12 -1.24 -13.29 -10.22
N GLN A 13 -2.00 -12.41 -9.56
CA GLN A 13 -2.35 -12.59 -8.14
C GLN A 13 -3.24 -13.80 -7.89
N ARG A 14 -4.08 -14.18 -8.87
CA ARG A 14 -4.91 -15.40 -8.77
C ARG A 14 -4.08 -16.66 -9.00
N GLU A 15 -3.13 -16.62 -9.93
CA GLU A 15 -2.18 -17.72 -10.18
C GLU A 15 -1.20 -17.92 -9.01
N ILE A 16 -0.73 -16.85 -8.36
CA ILE A 16 0.16 -16.96 -7.20
C ILE A 16 -0.57 -17.64 -6.04
N ARG A 17 -1.87 -17.41 -5.85
CA ARG A 17 -2.64 -18.08 -4.80
C ARG A 17 -2.84 -19.58 -5.07
N GLU A 18 -2.87 -19.99 -6.35
CA GLU A 18 -2.99 -21.40 -6.76
C GLU A 18 -1.64 -22.14 -6.82
N ARG A 19 -0.51 -21.46 -7.07
CA ARG A 19 0.83 -22.10 -7.06
C ARG A 19 1.48 -22.25 -5.69
N VAL A 20 0.94 -21.65 -4.64
CA VAL A 20 1.51 -21.73 -3.27
C VAL A 20 1.41 -23.14 -2.66
N THR A 21 0.70 -24.09 -3.29
CA THR A 21 0.66 -25.49 -2.86
C THR A 21 1.79 -26.37 -3.37
N ASP A 22 2.72 -25.88 -4.20
CA ASP A 22 3.79 -26.72 -4.74
C ASP A 22 5.11 -25.96 -4.80
N PHE A 23 6.00 -26.19 -3.83
CA PHE A 23 7.38 -25.69 -3.86
C PHE A 23 8.35 -26.81 -3.49
N PRO A 24 9.22 -27.24 -4.42
CA PRO A 24 10.36 -28.05 -4.08
C PRO A 24 11.43 -27.16 -3.42
N ASP A 25 11.88 -27.59 -2.24
CA ASP A 25 13.04 -27.05 -1.53
C ASP A 25 14.29 -27.19 -2.41
N SER A 26 14.69 -26.12 -3.11
CA SER A 26 16.01 -26.04 -3.74
C SER A 26 16.79 -24.88 -3.13
N LEU A 27 17.82 -25.22 -2.37
CA LEU A 27 18.92 -24.36 -1.92
C LEU A 27 19.72 -23.87 -3.14
N ARG A 28 19.15 -22.97 -3.93
CA ARG A 28 19.93 -22.13 -4.86
C ARG A 28 20.29 -20.87 -4.11
N ASP A 29 21.55 -20.44 -4.24
CA ASP A 29 22.11 -19.18 -3.73
C ASP A 29 21.04 -18.10 -3.61
N SER A 30 20.49 -18.00 -2.40
CA SER A 30 19.27 -17.25 -2.16
C SER A 30 19.70 -15.83 -1.82
N GLU A 31 20.08 -15.07 -2.83
CA GLU A 31 20.06 -13.62 -2.71
C GLU A 31 18.60 -13.20 -2.58
N PHE A 32 18.09 -13.28 -1.35
CA PHE A 32 16.75 -12.86 -1.03
C PHE A 32 16.64 -11.38 -1.41
N PRO A 33 15.64 -10.97 -2.20
CA PRO A 33 15.56 -9.59 -2.64
C PRO A 33 15.54 -8.65 -1.43
N TYR A 34 15.93 -7.39 -1.57
CA TYR A 34 15.85 -6.43 -0.47
C TYR A 34 14.39 -6.23 -0.01
N PRO A 35 14.03 -6.41 1.27
CA PRO A 35 12.69 -6.10 1.76
C PRO A 35 12.52 -4.58 1.80
N PRO A 36 11.46 -4.02 1.18
CA PRO A 36 11.27 -2.58 1.14
C PRO A 36 10.99 -2.04 2.54
N THR A 37 11.49 -0.85 2.81
CA THR A 37 11.32 -0.19 4.11
C THR A 37 9.87 0.30 4.31
N LEU A 38 9.45 0.51 5.57
CA LEU A 38 8.13 1.09 5.86
C LEU A 38 7.93 2.46 5.18
N LEU A 39 9.01 3.22 5.02
CA LEU A 39 9.02 4.50 4.33
C LEU A 39 8.70 4.34 2.83
N GLU A 40 9.36 3.39 2.15
CA GLU A 40 9.08 3.08 0.75
C GLU A 40 7.63 2.64 0.53
N ILE A 41 7.06 1.90 1.48
CA ILE A 41 5.65 1.49 1.43
C ILE A 41 4.72 2.70 1.55
N ALA A 42 5.01 3.60 2.48
CA ALA A 42 4.22 4.82 2.66
C ALA A 42 4.30 5.72 1.41
N GLN A 43 5.51 5.88 0.85
CA GLN A 43 5.73 6.63 -0.38
C GLN A 43 4.97 6.03 -1.56
N ARG A 44 5.05 4.71 -1.78
CA ARG A 44 4.30 4.06 -2.86
C ARG A 44 2.79 4.15 -2.70
N ARG A 45 2.27 4.13 -1.48
CA ARG A 45 0.83 4.38 -1.25
C ARG A 45 0.46 5.79 -1.65
N HIS A 46 1.24 6.78 -1.23
CA HIS A 46 1.02 8.17 -1.61
C HIS A 46 1.05 8.37 -3.13
N GLU A 47 2.00 7.77 -3.84
CA GLU A 47 2.05 7.82 -5.31
C GLU A 47 0.81 7.21 -5.98
N ILE A 48 0.30 6.09 -5.45
CA ILE A 48 -0.94 5.47 -5.94
C ILE A 48 -2.14 6.39 -5.69
N ASP A 49 -2.23 6.98 -4.51
CA ASP A 49 -3.34 7.86 -4.13
C ASP A 49 -3.35 9.15 -4.99
N VAL A 50 -2.18 9.75 -5.21
CA VAL A 50 -2.02 10.90 -6.12
C VAL A 50 -2.38 10.52 -7.55
N TRP A 51 -1.91 9.37 -8.03
CA TRP A 51 -2.26 8.88 -9.36
C TRP A 51 -3.77 8.65 -9.51
N GLN A 52 -4.41 8.07 -8.49
CA GLN A 52 -5.86 7.89 -8.47
C GLN A 52 -6.59 9.22 -8.43
N ALA A 53 -6.12 10.19 -7.64
CA ALA A 53 -6.71 11.54 -7.60
C ALA A 53 -6.62 12.24 -8.96
N LEU A 54 -5.48 12.14 -9.65
CA LEU A 54 -5.30 12.67 -11.01
C LEU A 54 -6.19 11.96 -12.03
N GLN A 55 -6.42 10.65 -11.89
CA GLN A 55 -7.23 9.89 -12.83
C GLN A 55 -8.74 10.06 -12.60
N VAL A 56 -9.18 10.14 -11.34
CA VAL A 56 -10.58 10.41 -10.97
C VAL A 56 -10.94 11.88 -11.19
N GLY A 57 -9.94 12.77 -11.11
CA GLY A 57 -10.04 14.22 -11.29
C GLY A 57 -9.78 14.72 -12.71
N GLY A 58 -9.70 13.85 -13.72
CA GLY A 58 -9.69 14.28 -15.13
C GLY A 58 -10.91 15.16 -15.46
N TYR A 59 -11.01 15.64 -16.71
CA TYR A 59 -12.15 16.46 -17.15
C TYR A 59 -13.46 15.65 -17.26
N ARG A 60 -13.92 15.08 -16.15
CA ARG A 60 -15.15 14.30 -15.98
C ARG A 60 -16.38 15.13 -16.33
N PHE A 61 -16.26 16.46 -16.20
CA PHE A 61 -17.25 17.43 -16.62
C PHE A 61 -17.10 17.89 -18.08
N ALA A 62 -16.02 17.56 -18.80
CA ALA A 62 -15.87 17.95 -20.20
C ALA A 62 -16.86 17.23 -21.12
N LYS A 63 -17.18 15.94 -20.90
CA LYS A 63 -18.25 15.25 -21.68
C LYS A 63 -19.60 15.90 -21.48
N PRO A 64 -20.12 15.95 -20.23
CA PRO A 64 -21.46 16.48 -20.02
C PRO A 64 -21.50 17.97 -20.34
N GLY A 65 -20.42 18.72 -20.06
CA GLY A 65 -20.29 20.13 -20.43
C GLY A 65 -20.36 20.36 -21.93
N PHE A 66 -19.63 19.58 -22.74
CA PHE A 66 -19.71 19.66 -24.21
C PHE A 66 -21.12 19.36 -24.72
N ILE A 67 -21.74 18.27 -24.24
CA ILE A 67 -23.09 17.85 -24.68
C ILE A 67 -24.14 18.89 -24.30
N ILE A 68 -24.15 19.35 -23.04
CA ILE A 68 -25.12 20.33 -22.54
C ILE A 68 -24.93 21.67 -23.27
N SER A 69 -23.69 22.11 -23.44
CA SER A 69 -23.40 23.38 -24.11
C SER A 69 -23.78 23.37 -25.59
N PHE A 70 -23.59 22.23 -26.27
CA PHE A 70 -24.07 22.03 -27.63
C PHE A 70 -25.59 22.11 -27.72
N LEU A 71 -26.31 21.42 -26.82
CA LEU A 71 -27.77 21.42 -26.79
C LEU A 71 -28.34 22.82 -26.51
N VAL A 72 -27.79 23.52 -25.51
CA VAL A 72 -28.21 24.89 -25.17
C VAL A 72 -27.95 25.84 -26.34
N SER A 73 -26.77 25.79 -26.95
CA SER A 73 -26.44 26.63 -28.10
C SER A 73 -27.36 26.35 -29.30
N ALA A 74 -27.67 25.08 -29.58
CA ALA A 74 -28.55 24.69 -30.67
C ALA A 74 -30.00 25.18 -30.45
N VAL A 75 -30.51 25.06 -29.22
CA VAL A 75 -31.86 25.55 -28.86
C VAL A 75 -31.93 27.07 -28.94
N LEU A 76 -30.94 27.78 -28.40
CA LEU A 76 -30.91 29.26 -28.45
C LEU A 76 -30.83 29.77 -29.89
N MET A 77 -30.04 29.11 -30.75
CA MET A 77 -29.93 29.46 -32.16
C MET A 77 -31.22 29.14 -32.92
N PHE A 78 -31.87 28.01 -32.65
CA PHE A 78 -33.17 27.69 -33.24
C PHE A 78 -34.26 28.71 -32.83
N LEU A 79 -34.29 29.13 -31.57
CA LEU A 79 -35.21 30.16 -31.09
C LEU A 79 -34.92 31.54 -31.69
N ALA A 80 -33.66 31.86 -32.02
CA ALA A 80 -33.30 33.09 -32.69
C ALA A 80 -33.64 33.08 -34.20
N LEU A 81 -33.63 31.90 -34.84
CA LEU A 81 -33.87 31.74 -36.28
C LEU A 81 -35.33 31.39 -36.65
N THR A 82 -36.13 30.90 -35.70
CA THR A 82 -37.56 30.68 -35.94
C THR A 82 -38.27 32.02 -36.17
N PRO A 83 -39.32 32.08 -37.01
CA PRO A 83 -40.02 33.31 -37.35
C PRO A 83 -40.87 33.79 -36.17
N ILE A 84 -40.21 34.36 -35.17
CA ILE A 84 -40.78 35.12 -34.05
C ILE A 84 -40.79 36.59 -34.49
N PRO A 85 -41.81 37.39 -34.13
CA PRO A 85 -41.98 38.76 -34.63
C PRO A 85 -40.69 39.61 -34.57
N PRO A 86 -40.43 40.44 -35.60
CA PRO A 86 -39.15 41.12 -35.85
C PRO A 86 -38.70 42.12 -34.78
N ASN A 87 -39.48 42.33 -33.71
CA ASN A 87 -39.23 43.25 -32.61
C ASN A 87 -39.20 42.57 -31.23
N TRP A 88 -39.03 41.24 -31.16
CA TRP A 88 -39.03 40.53 -29.89
C TRP A 88 -37.77 40.88 -29.06
N PRO A 89 -37.92 41.40 -27.81
CA PRO A 89 -36.80 41.92 -27.01
C PRO A 89 -35.77 40.85 -26.61
N TRP A 90 -36.10 39.57 -26.80
CA TRP A 90 -35.26 38.44 -26.43
C TRP A 90 -34.28 37.99 -27.52
N ASN A 91 -34.36 38.52 -28.75
CA ASN A 91 -33.48 38.08 -29.83
C ASN A 91 -31.99 38.37 -29.51
N ILE A 92 -31.68 39.59 -29.02
CA ILE A 92 -30.31 39.98 -28.65
C ILE A 92 -29.76 39.09 -27.50
N PRO A 93 -30.48 38.89 -26.37
CA PRO A 93 -30.07 37.94 -25.33
C PRO A 93 -29.85 36.49 -25.81
N LEU A 94 -30.70 35.99 -26.71
CA LEU A 94 -30.59 34.62 -27.23
C LEU A 94 -29.32 34.42 -28.06
N VAL A 95 -28.99 35.39 -28.93
CA VAL A 95 -27.75 35.36 -29.73
C VAL A 95 -26.51 35.43 -28.82
N ILE A 96 -26.52 36.30 -27.80
CA ILE A 96 -25.44 36.38 -26.82
C ILE A 96 -25.25 35.04 -26.10
N GLY A 97 -26.34 34.43 -25.63
CA GLY A 97 -26.30 33.11 -24.98
C GLY A 97 -25.78 32.00 -25.91
N ALA A 98 -26.14 32.02 -27.19
CA ALA A 98 -25.66 31.07 -28.18
C ALA A 98 -24.13 31.20 -28.39
N VAL A 99 -23.59 32.41 -28.44
CA VAL A 99 -22.14 32.64 -28.55
C VAL A 99 -21.40 32.11 -27.32
N PHE A 100 -21.88 32.40 -26.10
CA PHE A 100 -21.26 31.85 -24.88
C PHE A 100 -21.36 30.32 -24.79
N GLY A 101 -22.48 29.74 -25.25
CA GLY A 101 -22.65 28.30 -25.38
C GLY A 101 -21.68 27.68 -26.38
N ALA A 102 -21.43 28.33 -27.52
CA ALA A 102 -20.45 27.88 -28.50
C ALA A 102 -19.01 27.93 -27.94
N VAL A 103 -18.63 29.02 -27.26
CA VAL A 103 -17.30 29.14 -26.61
C VAL A 103 -17.11 28.07 -25.55
N THR A 104 -18.11 27.86 -24.70
CA THR A 104 -18.08 26.83 -23.64
C THR A 104 -17.99 25.42 -24.25
N MET A 105 -18.70 25.18 -25.36
CA MET A 105 -18.64 23.92 -26.10
C MET A 105 -17.24 23.67 -26.67
N VAL A 106 -16.60 24.67 -27.28
CA VAL A 106 -15.22 24.56 -27.78
C VAL A 106 -14.24 24.28 -26.65
N VAL A 107 -14.31 25.00 -25.53
CA VAL A 107 -13.44 24.78 -24.37
C VAL A 107 -13.64 23.38 -23.80
N CYS A 108 -14.88 22.97 -23.52
CA CYS A 108 -15.15 21.61 -23.03
C CYS A 108 -14.75 20.52 -24.03
N GLY A 109 -14.89 20.75 -25.33
CA GLY A 109 -14.46 19.83 -26.38
C GLY A 109 -12.94 19.68 -26.45
N LEU A 110 -12.19 20.77 -26.32
CA LEU A 110 -10.73 20.75 -26.24
C LEU A 110 -10.26 20.02 -24.98
N LEU A 111 -10.88 20.28 -23.81
CA LEU A 111 -10.56 19.56 -22.56
C LEU A 111 -10.92 18.07 -22.64
N TRP A 112 -11.96 17.71 -23.40
CA TRP A 112 -12.31 16.31 -23.67
C TRP A 112 -11.25 15.61 -24.52
N LEU A 113 -10.78 16.27 -25.58
CA LEU A 113 -9.76 15.75 -26.50
C LEU A 113 -8.37 15.70 -25.85
N ASP A 114 -8.04 16.69 -25.04
CA ASP A 114 -6.78 16.78 -24.29
C ASP A 114 -6.82 15.95 -23.00
N THR A 115 -7.39 14.74 -23.07
CA THR A 115 -7.36 13.80 -21.95
C THR A 115 -5.91 13.36 -21.77
N PRO A 116 -5.21 13.80 -20.70
CA PRO A 116 -3.82 13.43 -20.51
C PRO A 116 -3.77 11.92 -20.35
N LYS A 117 -2.99 11.25 -21.20
CA LYS A 117 -2.71 9.82 -21.03
C LYS A 117 -1.99 9.67 -19.70
N ALA A 118 -2.73 9.23 -18.68
CA ALA A 118 -2.16 9.02 -17.36
C ALA A 118 -0.98 8.05 -17.49
N ALA A 119 0.13 8.39 -16.86
CA ALA A 119 1.29 7.50 -16.75
C ALA A 119 0.83 6.11 -16.25
N PRO A 120 1.56 5.02 -16.57
CA PRO A 120 1.20 3.69 -16.09
C PRO A 120 1.06 3.68 -14.56
N ARG A 121 0.01 3.00 -14.06
CA ARG A 121 -0.29 2.92 -12.63
C ARG A 121 0.92 2.35 -11.88
N PRO A 122 1.40 2.98 -10.81
CA PRO A 122 2.46 2.41 -9.98
C PRO A 122 2.03 1.06 -9.38
N GLN A 123 2.95 0.08 -9.38
CA GLN A 123 2.71 -1.25 -8.83
C GLN A 123 2.49 -1.20 -7.32
N ARG A 124 1.56 -2.02 -6.82
CA ARG A 124 1.26 -2.09 -5.40
C ARG A 124 2.28 -2.97 -4.69
N LEU A 125 2.73 -2.54 -3.53
CA LEU A 125 3.49 -3.36 -2.61
C LEU A 125 2.54 -4.21 -1.75
N VAL A 126 2.75 -5.53 -1.70
CA VAL A 126 1.90 -6.51 -0.99
C VAL A 126 2.71 -7.28 0.03
N ILE A 127 2.09 -7.56 1.19
CA ILE A 127 2.68 -8.37 2.25
C ILE A 127 2.50 -9.87 1.90
N VAL A 128 3.58 -10.61 1.77
CA VAL A 128 3.70 -12.05 1.47
C VAL A 128 4.43 -12.75 2.61
N PRO A 129 4.02 -13.95 3.06
CA PRO A 129 4.74 -14.68 4.11
C PRO A 129 6.18 -15.02 3.69
N PHE A 130 7.11 -15.04 4.64
CA PHE A 130 8.47 -15.56 4.40
C PHE A 130 8.42 -17.06 4.11
N SER A 131 9.29 -17.53 3.21
CA SER A 131 9.51 -18.97 3.03
C SER A 131 10.16 -19.58 4.28
N ARG A 132 10.04 -20.89 4.46
CA ARG A 132 10.68 -21.60 5.59
C ARG A 132 12.20 -21.41 5.58
N ALA A 133 12.84 -21.54 4.42
CA ALA A 133 14.28 -21.39 4.26
C ALA A 133 14.75 -19.95 4.57
N GLU A 134 14.02 -18.94 4.09
CA GLU A 134 14.31 -17.52 4.38
C GLU A 134 14.17 -17.19 5.86
N ASN A 135 13.12 -17.72 6.52
CA ASN A 135 12.92 -17.52 7.94
C ASN A 135 14.06 -18.14 8.76
N LEU A 136 14.47 -19.37 8.44
CA LEU A 136 15.63 -20.01 9.07
C LEU A 136 16.91 -19.18 8.87
N HIS A 137 17.14 -18.68 7.66
CA HIS A 137 18.30 -17.83 7.35
C HIS A 137 18.28 -16.48 8.10
N LEU A 138 17.11 -15.88 8.28
CA LEU A 138 16.97 -14.66 9.07
C LEU A 138 17.18 -14.93 10.56
N MET A 139 16.67 -16.05 11.08
CA MET A 139 16.87 -16.47 12.47
C MET A 139 18.34 -16.75 12.78
N THR A 140 19.09 -17.38 11.87
CA THR A 140 20.52 -17.68 12.10
C THR A 140 21.41 -16.43 12.12
N ARG A 141 20.95 -15.32 11.53
CA ARG A 141 21.67 -14.04 11.53
C ARG A 141 21.36 -13.14 12.73
N GLN A 142 20.39 -13.50 13.57
CA GLN A 142 20.08 -12.73 14.76
C GLN A 142 21.22 -12.84 15.79
N PRO A 143 21.57 -11.75 16.50
CA PRO A 143 22.52 -11.83 17.59
C PRO A 143 21.96 -12.77 18.68
N VAL A 144 22.85 -13.53 19.33
CA VAL A 144 22.46 -14.42 20.43
C VAL A 144 21.95 -13.57 21.59
N GLU A 145 20.64 -13.57 21.82
CA GLU A 145 20.03 -12.92 22.98
C GLU A 145 20.12 -13.85 24.21
N PRO A 146 20.51 -13.33 25.38
CA PRO A 146 20.54 -14.14 26.60
C PRO A 146 19.11 -14.52 27.00
N TYR A 147 18.87 -15.82 27.19
CA TYR A 147 17.56 -16.31 27.61
C TYR A 147 17.25 -15.81 29.03
N ARG A 148 16.02 -15.34 29.23
CA ARG A 148 15.57 -14.74 30.49
C ARG A 148 14.20 -15.27 30.87
N ALA A 149 14.00 -15.56 32.15
CA ALA A 149 12.72 -16.06 32.66
C ALA A 149 12.36 -15.40 33.99
N THR A 150 11.09 -15.06 34.15
CA THR A 150 10.56 -14.52 35.41
C THR A 150 10.27 -15.66 36.38
N CYS A 151 10.89 -15.65 37.55
CA CYS A 151 10.59 -16.59 38.63
C CYS A 151 10.96 -15.99 39.98
N ALA A 152 10.60 -16.68 41.08
CA ALA A 152 11.03 -16.30 42.41
C ALA A 152 12.46 -16.83 42.67
N CYS A 153 13.34 -16.00 43.21
CA CYS A 153 14.67 -16.41 43.60
C CYS A 153 14.59 -17.27 44.89
N PRO A 154 15.15 -18.49 44.92
CA PRO A 154 15.13 -19.33 46.11
C PRO A 154 16.05 -18.81 47.24
N GLY A 155 16.89 -17.82 46.97
CA GLY A 155 17.73 -17.16 47.98
C GLY A 155 17.04 -16.01 48.70
N CYS A 156 16.49 -15.05 47.95
CA CYS A 156 15.94 -13.81 48.51
C CYS A 156 14.43 -13.67 48.35
N GLY A 157 13.76 -14.62 47.69
CA GLY A 157 12.32 -14.55 47.40
C GLY A 157 11.92 -13.53 46.32
N ASP A 158 12.88 -12.79 45.76
CA ASP A 158 12.63 -11.77 44.74
C ASP A 158 11.98 -12.37 43.48
N LEU A 159 10.89 -11.76 43.01
CA LEU A 159 10.18 -12.17 41.80
C LEU A 159 10.60 -11.26 40.65
N SER A 160 11.66 -11.64 39.94
CA SER A 160 12.20 -10.83 38.85
C SER A 160 12.61 -11.67 37.64
N THR A 161 13.00 -10.98 36.58
CA THR A 161 13.50 -11.60 35.36
C THR A 161 14.96 -12.00 35.55
N HIS A 162 15.20 -13.30 35.66
CA HIS A 162 16.52 -13.88 35.87
C HIS A 162 17.15 -14.32 34.55
N LEU A 163 18.48 -14.19 34.46
CA LEU A 163 19.23 -14.72 33.33
C LEU A 163 19.29 -16.24 33.45
N VAL A 164 19.04 -16.91 32.34
CA VAL A 164 19.04 -18.37 32.22
C VAL A 164 20.10 -18.75 31.20
N ARG A 165 21.01 -19.63 31.59
CA ARG A 165 22.07 -20.15 30.72
C ARG A 165 22.08 -21.67 30.74
N GLN A 166 22.72 -22.26 29.74
CA GLN A 166 23.05 -23.68 29.80
C GLN A 166 24.05 -23.95 30.94
N PRO A 167 24.01 -25.14 31.53
CA PRO A 167 24.97 -25.53 32.54
C PRO A 167 26.40 -25.53 31.99
N GLY A 168 27.33 -25.01 32.79
CA GLY A 168 28.76 -25.00 32.46
C GLY A 168 29.44 -26.34 32.74
N GLN A 169 30.71 -26.46 32.33
CA GLN A 169 31.52 -27.61 32.69
C GLN A 169 31.75 -27.66 34.22
N GLY A 170 31.36 -28.76 34.86
CA GLY A 170 31.46 -28.95 36.31
C GLY A 170 30.16 -28.71 37.09
N GLU A 171 29.08 -28.30 36.41
CA GLU A 171 27.74 -28.18 37.01
C GLU A 171 27.01 -29.54 37.05
N PRO A 172 25.93 -29.68 37.85
CA PRO A 172 25.22 -30.94 38.00
C PRO A 172 24.65 -31.42 36.66
N GLN A 173 24.91 -32.68 36.31
CA GLN A 173 24.40 -33.27 35.06
C GLN A 173 22.87 -33.35 35.00
N SER A 174 22.21 -33.31 36.15
CA SER A 174 20.75 -33.26 36.27
C SER A 174 20.17 -31.85 36.00
N SER A 175 21.02 -30.83 35.86
CA SER A 175 20.57 -29.49 35.56
C SER A 175 20.33 -29.33 34.06
N THR A 176 19.15 -28.84 33.71
CA THR A 176 18.81 -28.45 32.34
C THR A 176 19.21 -27.00 32.09
N VAL A 177 19.14 -26.16 33.13
CA VAL A 177 19.51 -24.74 33.07
C VAL A 177 20.11 -24.25 34.39
N THR A 178 20.93 -23.22 34.30
CA THR A 178 21.44 -22.46 35.45
C THR A 178 20.90 -21.04 35.40
N ARG A 179 20.36 -20.57 36.53
CA ARG A 179 19.78 -19.24 36.67
C ARG A 179 20.66 -18.35 37.53
N HIS A 180 20.65 -17.05 37.26
CA HIS A 180 21.38 -16.05 38.04
C HIS A 180 20.44 -14.94 38.55
N CYS A 181 20.40 -14.73 39.86
CA CYS A 181 19.64 -13.66 40.48
C CYS A 181 20.44 -12.37 40.55
N ARG A 182 19.98 -11.31 39.88
CA ARG A 182 20.64 -10.00 39.90
C ARG A 182 20.57 -9.29 41.26
N VAL A 183 19.57 -9.62 42.08
CA VAL A 183 19.37 -8.97 43.39
C VAL A 183 20.34 -9.49 44.44
N CYS A 184 20.48 -10.81 44.55
CA CYS A 184 21.35 -11.42 45.57
C CYS A 184 22.63 -12.07 45.00
N GLY A 185 22.84 -12.03 43.68
CA GLY A 185 23.98 -12.63 43.00
C GLY A 185 23.99 -14.16 42.97
N ARG A 186 22.96 -14.81 43.52
CA ARG A 186 22.90 -16.27 43.67
C ARG A 186 22.66 -16.95 42.32
N GLU A 187 23.41 -18.03 42.09
CA GLU A 187 23.14 -18.98 41.02
C GLU A 187 22.47 -20.25 41.55
N TRP A 188 21.58 -20.83 40.75
CA TRP A 188 21.00 -22.14 41.07
C TRP A 188 20.69 -22.94 39.81
N ALA A 189 20.90 -24.24 39.92
CA ALA A 189 20.56 -25.22 38.91
C ALA A 189 19.05 -25.56 38.95
N GLN A 190 18.46 -25.79 37.78
CA GLN A 190 17.11 -26.28 37.63
C GLN A 190 17.09 -27.43 36.61
N SER A 191 16.45 -28.53 36.98
CA SER A 191 16.15 -29.69 36.12
C SER A 191 14.93 -29.45 35.24
#